data_AF-A0A9P7AQD5-F1
#
_entry.id   AF-A0A9P7AQD5-F1
#
_cell.length_a   1.000
_cell.length_b   1.000
_cell.length_c   1.000
_cell.angle_alpha   90.00
_cell.angle_beta   90.00
_cell.angle_gamma   90.00
#
_symmetry.space_group_name_H-M   'P 1'
#
loop_
_entity.id
_entity.type
_entity.pdbx_description
1 polymer ?
#
loop_
_entity_poly.entity_id
_entity_poly.type
_entity_poly.pdbx_seq_one_letter_code
_entity_poly.pdbx_strand_id
1 'polypeptide(L)'
;MRAQSALEWVSARQAACTAHYHASWGALNVLARELGKVGWQGGLQPLEDEDIRPLIDLYAMPGQGRQKLTWIWRMSGMDSDGDGTDEDGVRVEWCKARARAMRWSEEVELLHEEMCHVLQFFQWQATWWDDQGNQRVEEDKGCLEGIRAYVAKQGHIRHVFTDQFHTLWSPFLSPDTVPLTRLVSDADHTADLPNLSALSPPNI
;
A
#
# COMPACT_ATOMS: atom_id res chain seq x y z
N MET A 1 19.38 -12.02 -9.67
CA MET A 1 19.75 -13.33 -9.08
C MET A 1 19.24 -13.51 -7.64
N ARG A 2 19.50 -12.62 -6.67
CA ARG A 2 19.06 -12.79 -5.27
C ARG A 2 17.53 -12.81 -5.05
N ALA A 3 16.77 -12.02 -5.82
CA ALA A 3 15.31 -12.00 -5.71
C ALA A 3 14.66 -13.30 -6.21
N GLN A 4 15.21 -13.91 -7.27
CA GLN A 4 14.72 -15.17 -7.82
C GLN A 4 14.94 -16.33 -6.84
N SER A 5 16.13 -16.42 -6.23
CA SER A 5 16.42 -17.43 -5.21
C SER A 5 15.54 -17.29 -3.96
N ALA A 6 15.11 -16.08 -3.61
CA ALA A 6 14.20 -15.86 -2.47
C ALA A 6 12.78 -16.35 -2.80
N LEU A 7 12.29 -16.08 -4.01
CA LEU A 7 10.99 -16.57 -4.48
C LEU A 7 10.96 -18.10 -4.57
N GLU A 8 12.01 -18.71 -5.09
CA GLU A 8 12.19 -20.16 -5.16
C GLU A 8 12.18 -20.81 -3.77
N TRP A 9 12.78 -20.15 -2.77
CA TRP A 9 12.75 -20.64 -1.39
C TRP A 9 11.35 -20.57 -0.78
N VAL A 10 10.62 -19.46 -0.99
CA VAL A 10 9.24 -19.31 -0.51
C VAL A 10 8.33 -20.35 -1.14
N SER A 11 8.42 -20.58 -2.46
CA SER A 11 7.60 -21.59 -3.14
C SER A 11 7.94 -23.02 -2.70
N ALA A 12 9.22 -23.34 -2.50
CA ALA A 12 9.63 -24.63 -1.96
C ALA A 12 9.09 -24.86 -0.54
N ARG A 13 9.10 -23.82 0.29
CA ARG A 13 8.57 -23.88 1.65
C ARG A 13 7.05 -24.05 1.66
N GLN A 14 6.35 -23.34 0.79
CA GLN A 14 4.90 -23.50 0.60
C GLN A 14 4.57 -24.95 0.20
N ALA A 15 5.26 -25.50 -0.80
CA ALA A 15 5.07 -26.88 -1.24
C ALA A 15 5.32 -27.91 -0.11
N ALA A 16 6.38 -27.72 0.68
CA ALA A 16 6.68 -28.59 1.82
C ALA A 16 5.58 -28.52 2.90
N CYS A 17 5.08 -27.33 3.20
CA CYS A 17 3.97 -27.14 4.15
C CYS A 17 2.67 -27.77 3.64
N THR A 18 2.35 -27.60 2.35
CA THR A 18 1.17 -28.23 1.71
C THR A 18 1.24 -29.75 1.81
N ALA A 19 2.37 -30.35 1.44
CA ALA A 19 2.56 -31.79 1.52
C ALA A 19 2.45 -32.31 2.96
N HIS A 20 3.00 -31.57 3.93
CA HIS A 20 2.86 -31.91 5.34
C HIS A 20 1.40 -31.88 5.78
N TYR A 21 0.65 -30.83 5.41
CA TYR A 21 -0.77 -30.73 5.74
C TYR A 21 -1.58 -31.91 5.16
N HIS A 22 -1.39 -32.25 3.89
CA HIS A 22 -2.07 -33.39 3.26
C HIS A 22 -1.77 -34.72 3.97
N ALA A 23 -0.50 -34.95 4.32
CA ALA A 23 -0.10 -36.16 5.05
C ALA A 23 -0.74 -36.22 6.45
N SER A 24 -0.71 -35.12 7.19
CA SER A 24 -1.34 -35.01 8.50
C SER A 24 -2.86 -35.17 8.43
N TRP A 25 -3.52 -34.53 7.45
CA TRP A 25 -4.97 -34.63 7.25
C TRP A 25 -5.39 -36.06 6.92
N GLY A 26 -4.63 -36.75 6.06
CA GLY A 26 -4.84 -38.16 5.74
C GLY A 26 -4.71 -39.07 6.97
N ALA A 27 -3.67 -38.87 7.79
CA ALA A 27 -3.49 -39.62 9.03
C ALA A 27 -4.62 -39.34 10.04
N LEU A 28 -5.04 -38.08 10.17
CA LEU A 28 -6.11 -37.66 11.06
C LEU A 28 -7.45 -38.25 10.64
N ASN A 29 -7.71 -38.35 9.33
CA ASN A 29 -8.93 -38.98 8.80
C ASN A 29 -8.99 -40.48 9.13
N VAL A 30 -7.86 -41.21 9.07
CA VAL A 30 -7.79 -42.61 9.49
C VAL A 30 -8.02 -42.73 11.00
N LEU A 31 -7.30 -41.94 11.81
CA LEU A 31 -7.37 -42.02 13.27
C LEU A 31 -8.74 -41.60 13.82
N ALA A 32 -9.37 -40.58 13.25
CA ALA A 32 -10.67 -40.11 13.70
C ALA A 32 -11.77 -41.17 13.49
N ARG A 33 -11.66 -41.98 12.42
CA ARG A 33 -12.55 -43.11 12.18
C ARG A 33 -12.40 -44.19 13.26
N GLU A 34 -11.16 -44.53 13.62
CA GLU A 34 -10.87 -45.55 14.64
C GLU A 34 -11.25 -45.07 16.06
N LEU A 35 -11.08 -43.78 16.34
CA LEU A 35 -11.37 -43.16 17.65
C LEU A 35 -12.81 -42.65 17.80
N GLY A 36 -13.64 -42.79 16.76
CA GLY A 36 -15.03 -42.31 16.76
C GLY A 36 -15.18 -40.79 16.92
N LYS A 37 -14.16 -40.01 16.52
CA LYS A 37 -14.18 -38.54 16.60
C LYS A 37 -14.88 -37.95 15.37
N VAL A 38 -15.95 -37.21 15.61
CA VAL A 38 -16.80 -36.60 14.56
C VAL A 38 -16.78 -35.07 14.72
N GLY A 39 -16.88 -34.33 13.62
CA GLY A 39 -17.08 -32.87 13.63
C GLY A 39 -15.81 -32.01 13.52
N TRP A 40 -14.62 -32.63 13.59
CA TRP A 40 -13.34 -31.91 13.44
C TRP A 40 -13.13 -31.37 12.01
N GLN A 41 -13.83 -31.94 11.03
CA GLN A 41 -13.84 -31.49 9.64
C GLN A 41 -14.53 -30.13 9.44
N GLY A 42 -15.26 -29.63 10.45
CA GLY A 42 -15.84 -28.29 10.43
C GLY A 42 -14.79 -27.18 10.39
N GLY A 43 -13.65 -27.40 11.07
CA GLY A 43 -12.48 -26.52 10.98
C GLY A 43 -11.47 -27.02 9.95
N LEU A 44 -11.00 -28.26 10.05
CA LEU A 44 -9.93 -28.75 9.19
C LEU A 44 -10.48 -29.35 7.89
N GLN A 45 -10.59 -28.52 6.85
CA GLN A 45 -11.05 -28.92 5.52
C GLN A 45 -9.90 -29.49 4.65
N PRO A 46 -10.20 -30.29 3.62
CA PRO A 46 -9.21 -30.64 2.60
C PRO A 46 -8.59 -29.37 2.01
N LEU A 47 -7.26 -29.36 1.87
CA LEU A 47 -6.52 -28.24 1.30
C LEU A 47 -6.39 -28.41 -0.21
N GLU A 48 -7.22 -27.71 -0.98
CA GLU A 48 -7.11 -27.69 -2.44
C GLU A 48 -6.04 -26.66 -2.88
N ASP A 49 -5.45 -26.85 -4.06
CA ASP A 49 -4.47 -25.89 -4.60
C ASP A 49 -5.07 -24.48 -4.75
N GLU A 50 -6.38 -24.43 -5.00
CA GLU A 50 -7.13 -23.19 -5.06
C GLU A 50 -7.23 -22.46 -3.71
N ASP A 51 -7.09 -23.16 -2.59
CA ASP A 51 -7.16 -22.53 -1.27
C ASP A 51 -5.85 -21.83 -0.88
N ILE A 52 -4.75 -22.17 -1.55
CA ILE A 52 -3.41 -21.64 -1.27
C ILE A 52 -3.23 -20.30 -1.96
N ARG A 53 -3.94 -19.30 -1.45
CA ARG A 53 -3.88 -17.91 -1.94
C ARG A 53 -3.55 -16.96 -0.80
N PRO A 54 -2.88 -15.83 -1.11
CA PRO A 54 -2.64 -14.79 -0.11
C PRO A 54 -3.97 -14.20 0.38
N LEU A 55 -4.00 -13.76 1.64
CA LEU A 55 -5.16 -13.08 2.23
C LEU A 55 -5.57 -11.83 1.44
N ILE A 56 -4.58 -11.13 0.90
CA ILE A 56 -4.75 -9.95 0.04
C ILE A 56 -3.87 -10.16 -1.19
N ASP A 57 -4.50 -10.22 -2.37
CA ASP A 57 -3.78 -10.19 -3.64
C ASP A 57 -3.59 -8.73 -4.08
N LEU A 58 -2.40 -8.19 -3.82
CA LEU A 58 -2.02 -6.82 -4.17
C LEU A 58 -1.90 -6.60 -5.70
N TYR A 59 -1.89 -7.69 -6.48
CA TYR A 59 -1.80 -7.65 -7.94
C TYR A 59 -3.11 -8.09 -8.61
N ALA A 60 -4.17 -8.33 -7.82
CA ALA A 60 -5.48 -8.61 -8.38
C ALA A 60 -5.99 -7.39 -9.17
N MET A 61 -6.50 -7.66 -10.37
CA MET A 61 -7.04 -6.63 -11.26
C MET A 61 -8.12 -5.79 -10.54
N PRO A 62 -8.12 -4.45 -10.73
CA PRO A 62 -9.18 -3.58 -10.22
C PRO A 62 -10.54 -4.09 -10.73
N GLY A 63 -11.43 -4.50 -9.82
CA GLY A 63 -12.75 -5.07 -10.17
C GLY A 63 -13.07 -6.40 -9.47
N GLN A 64 -12.10 -7.05 -8.84
CA GLN A 64 -12.31 -8.26 -8.03
C GLN A 64 -12.49 -7.97 -6.53
N GLY A 65 -13.13 -6.84 -6.17
CA GLY A 65 -13.39 -6.44 -4.77
C GLY A 65 -14.31 -7.39 -3.97
N ARG A 66 -14.64 -8.57 -4.51
CA ARG A 66 -15.51 -9.59 -3.93
C ARG A 66 -14.90 -11.00 -4.04
N GLN A 67 -13.56 -11.14 -4.03
CA GLN A 67 -12.99 -12.47 -3.88
C GLN A 67 -13.39 -13.04 -2.50
N LYS A 68 -13.99 -14.23 -2.50
CA LYS A 68 -14.28 -14.96 -1.26
C LYS A 68 -12.95 -15.44 -0.68
N LEU A 69 -12.66 -15.08 0.57
CA LEU A 69 -11.52 -15.60 1.32
C LEU A 69 -11.57 -17.13 1.37
N THR A 70 -10.42 -17.79 1.19
CA THR A 70 -10.32 -19.26 1.29
C THR A 70 -10.60 -19.70 2.73
N TRP A 71 -10.97 -20.97 2.94
CA TRP A 71 -11.38 -21.43 4.28
C TRP A 71 -10.23 -21.31 5.30
N ILE A 72 -8.97 -21.40 4.85
CA ILE A 72 -7.77 -21.20 5.67
C ILE A 72 -7.82 -19.85 6.42
N TRP A 73 -8.31 -18.81 5.75
CA TRP A 73 -8.44 -17.46 6.30
C TRP A 73 -9.79 -17.20 6.98
N ARG A 74 -10.73 -18.14 6.89
CA ARG A 74 -12.05 -18.10 7.57
C ARG A 74 -12.07 -18.93 8.85
N MET A 75 -10.97 -19.59 9.18
CA MET A 75 -10.82 -20.43 10.36
C MET A 75 -10.77 -19.57 11.62
N SER A 76 -11.95 -19.41 12.24
CA SER A 76 -12.11 -19.07 13.65
C SER A 76 -11.35 -20.09 14.49
N GLY A 77 -10.68 -19.62 15.54
CA GLY A 77 -9.98 -20.46 16.51
C GLY A 77 -10.85 -21.65 16.91
N MET A 78 -10.28 -22.85 16.83
CA MET A 78 -10.94 -24.08 17.27
C MET A 78 -10.94 -24.15 18.81
N ASP A 79 -11.52 -23.13 19.44
CA ASP A 79 -11.91 -23.11 20.85
C ASP A 79 -13.36 -22.63 20.87
N SER A 80 -14.27 -23.60 20.74
CA SER A 80 -15.69 -23.43 21.04
C SER A 80 -15.84 -23.26 22.56
N ASP A 81 -15.54 -22.06 23.07
CA ASP A 81 -16.14 -21.44 24.26
C ASP A 81 -15.46 -20.08 24.51
N GLY A 82 -16.02 -19.00 23.96
CA GLY A 82 -15.58 -17.64 24.29
C GLY A 82 -15.48 -16.68 23.10
N ASP A 83 -16.60 -16.01 22.87
CA ASP A 83 -16.86 -14.74 22.17
C ASP A 83 -15.73 -13.67 22.17
N GLY A 84 -14.56 -13.91 21.56
CA GLY A 84 -13.51 -12.88 21.55
C GLY A 84 -12.35 -13.02 20.57
N THR A 85 -12.06 -14.21 20.06
CA THR A 85 -10.81 -14.43 19.30
C THR A 85 -10.90 -14.01 17.81
N ASP A 86 -12.09 -14.06 17.21
CA ASP A 86 -12.32 -13.69 15.81
C ASP A 86 -12.27 -12.17 15.58
N GLU A 87 -12.64 -11.40 16.60
CA GLU A 87 -12.55 -9.94 16.53
C GLU A 87 -11.10 -9.47 16.46
N ASP A 88 -10.16 -10.16 17.12
CA ASP A 88 -8.78 -9.73 17.21
C ASP A 88 -8.05 -9.80 15.86
N GLY A 89 -8.30 -10.84 15.05
CA GLY A 89 -7.74 -10.92 13.69
C GLY A 89 -8.25 -9.79 12.78
N VAL A 90 -9.56 -9.52 12.84
CA VAL A 90 -10.19 -8.43 12.07
C VAL A 90 -9.70 -7.06 12.54
N ARG A 91 -9.57 -6.85 13.86
CA ARG A 91 -9.02 -5.61 14.44
C ARG A 91 -7.57 -5.39 14.02
N VAL A 92 -6.74 -6.43 14.00
CA VAL A 92 -5.35 -6.33 13.53
C VAL A 92 -5.29 -5.93 12.05
N GLU A 93 -6.10 -6.54 11.20
CA GLU A 93 -6.13 -6.18 9.78
C GLU A 93 -6.73 -4.78 9.54
N TRP A 94 -7.73 -4.37 10.31
CA TRP A 94 -8.26 -3.00 10.29
C TRP A 94 -7.19 -1.99 10.71
N CYS A 95 -6.48 -2.23 11.82
CA CYS A 95 -5.38 -1.37 12.27
C CYS A 95 -4.27 -1.27 11.20
N LYS A 96 -3.92 -2.38 10.54
CA LYS A 96 -2.96 -2.38 9.42
C LYS A 96 -3.48 -1.57 8.23
N ALA A 97 -4.73 -1.76 7.84
CA ALA A 97 -5.35 -1.03 6.73
C ALA A 97 -5.42 0.48 7.03
N ARG A 98 -5.85 0.85 8.24
CA ARG A 98 -5.88 2.23 8.73
C ARG A 98 -4.48 2.86 8.75
N ALA A 99 -3.48 2.15 9.28
CA ALA A 99 -2.11 2.63 9.30
C ALA A 99 -1.55 2.83 7.88
N ARG A 100 -1.92 1.99 6.91
CA ARG A 100 -1.57 2.20 5.49
C ARG A 100 -2.28 3.41 4.90
N ALA A 101 -3.56 3.60 5.19
CA ALA A 101 -4.32 4.75 4.72
C ALA A 101 -3.74 6.07 5.28
N MET A 102 -3.39 6.11 6.57
CA MET A 102 -2.74 7.27 7.20
C MET A 102 -1.37 7.57 6.58
N ARG A 103 -0.56 6.54 6.32
CA ARG A 103 0.74 6.73 5.65
C ARG A 103 0.58 7.21 4.21
N TRP A 104 -0.40 6.67 3.49
CA TRP A 104 -0.71 7.12 2.13
C TRP A 104 -1.15 8.58 2.11
N SER A 105 -1.94 9.03 3.09
CA SER A 105 -2.28 10.45 3.20
C SER A 105 -1.07 11.34 3.43
N GLU A 106 -0.14 10.93 4.32
CA GLU A 106 1.12 11.65 4.52
C GLU A 106 1.94 11.70 3.24
N GLU A 107 2.05 10.60 2.49
CA GLU A 107 2.76 10.54 1.21
C GLU A 107 2.15 11.48 0.15
N VAL A 108 0.82 11.59 0.09
CA VAL A 108 0.14 12.54 -0.82
C VAL A 108 0.45 14.00 -0.45
N GLU A 109 0.45 14.33 0.84
CA GLU A 109 0.80 15.68 1.32
C GLU A 109 2.27 16.01 1.04
N LEU A 110 3.18 15.07 1.30
CA LEU A 110 4.61 15.22 1.00
C LEU A 110 4.84 15.39 -0.50
N LEU A 111 4.16 14.62 -1.35
CA LEU A 111 4.31 14.73 -2.80
C LEU A 111 3.86 16.11 -3.30
N HIS A 112 2.79 16.67 -2.74
CA HIS A 112 2.35 18.03 -3.08
C HIS A 112 3.42 19.06 -2.71
N GLU A 113 4.01 18.94 -1.53
CA GLU A 113 5.08 19.82 -1.07
C GLU A 113 6.35 19.67 -1.96
N GLU A 114 6.70 18.46 -2.36
CA GLU A 114 7.80 18.20 -3.29
C GLU A 114 7.56 18.85 -4.66
N MET A 115 6.33 18.80 -5.19
CA MET A 115 5.97 19.49 -6.42
C MET A 115 6.20 21.01 -6.29
N CYS A 116 5.73 21.61 -5.20
CA CYS A 116 5.96 23.02 -4.90
C CYS A 116 7.45 23.37 -4.79
N HIS A 117 8.23 22.54 -4.08
CA HIS A 117 9.67 22.74 -3.91
C HIS A 117 10.43 22.61 -5.22
N VAL A 118 10.08 21.67 -6.09
CA VAL A 118 10.74 21.49 -7.39
C VAL A 118 10.54 22.73 -8.28
N LEU A 119 9.33 23.29 -8.31
CA LEU A 119 9.06 24.52 -9.06
C LEU A 119 9.87 25.70 -8.53
N GLN A 120 9.89 25.90 -7.20
CA GLN A 120 10.67 26.95 -6.55
C GLN A 120 12.16 26.78 -6.81
N PHE A 121 12.67 25.54 -6.73
CA PHE A 121 14.06 25.22 -6.98
C PHE A 121 14.48 25.58 -8.41
N PHE A 122 13.67 25.25 -9.42
CA PHE A 122 14.00 25.61 -10.80
C PHE A 122 13.94 27.11 -11.06
N GLN A 123 12.97 27.83 -10.47
CA GLN A 123 12.92 29.29 -10.55
C GLN A 123 14.17 29.93 -9.92
N TRP A 124 14.52 29.50 -8.70
CA TRP A 124 15.73 29.96 -8.02
C TRP A 124 16.99 29.64 -8.85
N GLN A 125 17.08 28.43 -9.42
CA GLN A 125 18.24 28.04 -10.22
C GLN A 125 18.31 28.82 -11.53
N ALA A 126 17.19 29.19 -12.13
CA ALA A 126 17.15 30.07 -13.31
C ALA A 126 17.71 31.45 -12.97
N THR A 127 17.24 32.07 -11.88
CA THR A 127 17.77 33.37 -11.41
C THR A 127 19.26 33.28 -11.05
N TRP A 128 19.68 32.17 -10.45
CA TRP A 128 21.08 31.94 -10.12
C TRP A 128 21.95 31.91 -11.39
N TRP A 129 21.49 31.26 -12.46
CA TRP A 129 22.19 31.29 -13.73
C TRP A 129 22.28 32.71 -14.28
N ASP A 130 21.18 33.46 -14.32
CA ASP A 130 21.18 34.85 -14.80
C ASP A 130 22.20 35.72 -14.06
N ASP A 131 22.28 35.58 -12.73
CA ASP A 131 23.27 36.27 -11.90
C ASP A 131 24.71 35.85 -12.24
N GLN A 132 24.95 34.55 -12.48
CA GLN A 132 26.27 34.05 -12.88
C GLN A 132 26.74 34.65 -14.22
N GLY A 133 25.83 34.93 -15.14
CA GLY A 133 26.14 35.58 -16.41
C GLY A 133 26.61 37.02 -16.24
N ASN A 134 26.08 37.72 -15.24
CA ASN A 134 26.39 39.12 -14.94
C ASN A 134 27.67 39.28 -14.11
N GLN A 135 28.03 38.29 -13.29
CA GLN A 135 29.18 38.35 -12.39
C GLN A 135 30.52 37.96 -13.03
N ARG A 136 30.50 37.23 -14.16
CA ARG A 136 31.74 36.75 -14.80
C ARG A 136 32.40 37.85 -15.64
N VAL A 137 33.63 38.17 -15.27
CA VAL A 137 34.52 39.07 -16.01
C VAL A 137 35.60 38.22 -16.65
N GLU A 138 35.74 38.33 -17.96
CA GLU A 138 36.73 37.61 -18.78
C GLU A 138 37.28 38.60 -19.80
N GLU A 139 38.57 38.55 -20.07
CA GLU A 139 39.24 39.56 -20.92
C GLU A 139 39.05 39.24 -22.41
N ASP A 140 38.98 37.95 -22.75
CA ASP A 140 38.68 37.52 -24.11
C ASP A 140 37.18 37.68 -24.41
N LYS A 141 36.88 38.51 -25.41
CA LYS A 141 35.53 38.79 -25.86
C LYS A 141 34.82 37.54 -26.39
N GLY A 142 35.56 36.64 -27.07
CA GLY A 142 34.99 35.39 -27.59
C GLY A 142 34.57 34.44 -26.46
N CYS A 143 35.43 34.28 -25.47
CA CYS A 143 35.13 33.53 -24.26
C CYS A 143 33.94 34.12 -23.48
N LEU A 144 33.90 35.45 -23.28
CA LEU A 144 32.77 36.15 -22.65
C LEU A 144 31.44 35.86 -23.34
N GLU A 145 31.41 35.94 -24.67
CA GLU A 145 30.20 35.67 -25.46
C GLU A 145 29.74 34.21 -25.29
N GLY A 146 30.67 33.26 -25.32
CA GLY A 146 30.40 31.84 -25.07
C GLY A 146 29.83 31.58 -23.66
N ILE A 147 30.40 32.22 -22.63
CA ILE A 147 29.91 32.13 -21.25
C ILE A 147 28.49 32.67 -21.15
N ARG A 148 28.22 33.86 -21.71
CA ARG A 148 26.89 34.46 -21.71
C ARG A 148 25.87 33.59 -22.43
N ALA A 149 26.21 33.07 -23.60
CA ALA A 149 25.35 32.17 -24.36
C ALA A 149 25.04 30.87 -23.59
N TYR A 150 26.05 30.29 -22.94
CA TYR A 150 25.87 29.09 -22.14
C TYR A 150 24.97 29.34 -20.91
N VAL A 151 25.24 30.40 -20.16
CA VAL A 151 24.45 30.79 -19.00
C VAL A 151 23.00 31.06 -19.39
N ALA A 152 22.76 31.86 -20.43
CA ALA A 152 21.42 32.15 -20.93
C ALA A 152 20.69 30.86 -21.35
N LYS A 153 21.40 29.94 -22.02
CA LYS A 153 20.85 28.61 -22.35
C LYS A 153 20.48 27.82 -21.09
N GLN A 154 21.34 27.84 -20.07
CA GLN A 154 21.06 27.14 -18.82
C GLN A 154 19.84 27.73 -18.12
N GLY A 155 19.75 29.05 -17.95
CA GLY A 155 18.59 29.73 -17.36
C GLY A 155 17.30 29.41 -18.13
N HIS A 156 17.34 29.51 -19.46
CA HIS A 156 16.20 29.18 -20.32
C HIS A 156 15.69 27.74 -20.12
N ILE A 157 16.59 26.74 -20.04
CA ILE A 157 16.19 25.35 -19.80
C ILE A 157 15.43 25.20 -18.46
N ARG A 158 15.82 25.93 -17.41
CA ARG A 158 15.15 25.83 -16.10
C ARG A 158 13.77 26.47 -16.15
N HIS A 159 13.63 27.61 -16.83
CA HIS A 159 12.32 28.20 -17.08
C HIS A 159 11.40 27.25 -17.85
N VAL A 160 11.91 26.60 -18.89
CA VAL A 160 11.13 25.60 -19.65
C VAL A 160 10.69 24.45 -18.75
N PHE A 161 11.56 23.94 -17.86
CA PHE A 161 11.15 22.91 -16.90
C PHE A 161 10.10 23.42 -15.92
N THR A 162 10.26 24.63 -15.36
CA THR A 162 9.24 25.24 -14.50
C THR A 162 7.90 25.30 -15.21
N ASP A 163 7.84 25.79 -16.45
CA ASP A 163 6.59 25.94 -17.20
C ASP A 163 5.94 24.58 -17.51
N GLN A 164 6.75 23.60 -17.93
CA GLN A 164 6.27 22.24 -18.21
C GLN A 164 5.72 21.57 -16.95
N PHE A 165 6.47 21.59 -15.84
CA PHE A 165 6.03 20.98 -14.59
C PHE A 165 4.84 21.72 -13.99
N HIS A 166 4.81 23.05 -14.04
CA HIS A 166 3.67 23.82 -13.60
C HIS A 166 2.41 23.45 -14.39
N THR A 167 2.53 23.29 -15.71
CA THR A 167 1.40 22.86 -16.55
C THR A 167 0.93 21.46 -16.16
N LEU A 168 1.86 20.52 -16.01
CA LEU A 168 1.57 19.13 -15.63
C LEU A 168 0.94 19.02 -14.23
N TRP A 169 1.39 19.84 -13.28
CA TRP A 169 0.97 19.78 -11.88
C TRP A 169 -0.15 20.77 -11.54
N SER A 170 -0.55 21.65 -12.46
CA SER A 170 -1.64 22.62 -12.27
C SER A 170 -2.93 22.02 -11.70
N PRO A 171 -3.37 20.79 -12.03
CA PRO A 171 -4.58 20.21 -11.44
C PRO A 171 -4.43 19.84 -9.97
N PHE A 172 -3.20 19.62 -9.48
CA PHE A 172 -2.89 19.14 -8.14
C PHE A 172 -2.41 20.26 -7.20
N LEU A 173 -1.99 21.40 -7.76
CA LEU A 173 -1.48 22.57 -7.02
C LEU A 173 -2.59 23.58 -6.64
N SER A 174 -3.85 23.36 -7.04
CA SER A 174 -4.94 24.26 -6.70
C SER A 174 -5.27 24.20 -5.19
N PRO A 175 -5.47 25.34 -4.51
CA PRO A 175 -5.91 25.32 -3.10
C PRO A 175 -7.31 24.69 -2.92
N ASP A 176 -8.08 24.59 -4.01
CA ASP A 176 -9.43 24.01 -4.02
C ASP A 176 -9.44 22.50 -4.29
N THR A 177 -8.28 21.87 -4.54
CA THR A 177 -8.18 20.41 -4.57
C THR A 177 -8.39 19.92 -3.15
N VAL A 178 -9.66 19.71 -2.76
CA VAL A 178 -10.03 19.14 -1.46
C VAL A 178 -9.22 17.87 -1.32
N PRO A 179 -8.25 17.82 -0.38
CA PRO A 179 -7.54 16.60 -0.13
C PRO A 179 -8.58 15.54 0.26
N LEU A 180 -8.59 14.39 -0.40
CA LEU A 180 -9.49 13.28 -0.04
C LEU A 180 -9.35 12.89 1.45
N THR A 181 -8.27 13.32 2.10
CA THR A 181 -8.02 13.25 3.55
C THR A 181 -9.05 13.98 4.41
N ARG A 182 -9.63 15.11 3.98
CA ARG A 182 -10.59 15.85 4.83
C ARG A 182 -11.90 15.08 5.04
N LEU A 183 -12.27 14.23 4.08
CA LEU A 183 -13.44 13.36 4.20
C LEU A 183 -13.22 12.16 5.14
N VAL A 184 -11.97 11.73 5.33
CA VAL A 184 -11.64 10.61 6.23
C VAL A 184 -11.49 11.10 7.68
N SER A 185 -10.91 12.29 7.87
CA SER A 185 -10.76 12.88 9.22
C SER A 185 -12.10 13.23 9.87
N ASP A 186 -13.08 13.71 9.10
CA ASP A 186 -14.40 14.10 9.65
C ASP A 186 -15.29 12.88 9.97
N ALA A 187 -14.99 11.69 9.43
CA ALA A 187 -15.69 10.46 9.78
C ALA A 187 -15.26 9.89 11.15
N ASP A 188 -14.12 10.34 11.69
CA ASP A 188 -13.50 9.77 12.89
C ASP A 188 -13.99 10.39 14.22
N HIS A 189 -14.87 11.40 14.20
CA HIS A 189 -15.38 12.04 15.43
C HIS A 189 -16.79 11.60 15.90
N THR A 190 -17.49 10.75 15.15
CA THR A 190 -18.88 10.34 15.52
C THR A 190 -19.20 8.85 15.36
N ALA A 191 -18.23 8.01 14.99
CA ALA A 191 -18.43 6.57 15.04
C ALA A 191 -18.27 6.05 16.47
N ASP A 192 -19.26 6.34 17.33
CA ASP A 192 -19.55 5.45 18.46
C ASP A 192 -19.68 4.04 17.89
N LEU A 193 -18.72 3.18 18.22
CA LEU A 193 -18.76 1.77 17.87
C LEU A 193 -20.13 1.25 18.32
N PRO A 194 -20.96 0.66 17.44
CA PRO A 194 -22.23 0.11 17.88
C PRO A 194 -21.95 -0.93 18.96
N ASN A 195 -22.55 -0.75 20.14
CA ASN A 195 -22.45 -1.71 21.21
C ASN A 195 -23.24 -2.97 20.82
N LEU A 196 -22.55 -3.95 20.23
CA LEU A 196 -23.12 -5.18 19.71
C LEU A 196 -23.62 -6.14 20.80
N SER A 197 -23.39 -5.84 22.08
CA SER A 197 -23.92 -6.62 23.20
C SER A 197 -25.45 -6.51 23.40
N ALA A 198 -26.15 -5.66 22.63
CA ALA A 198 -27.59 -5.44 22.74
C ALA A 198 -28.45 -6.33 21.81
N LEU A 199 -27.85 -7.12 20.90
CA LEU A 199 -28.60 -8.03 20.02
C LEU A 199 -28.86 -9.36 20.73
N SER A 200 -29.91 -9.39 21.56
CA SER A 200 -30.45 -10.65 22.09
C SER A 200 -30.95 -11.53 20.93
N PRO A 201 -30.60 -12.83 20.89
CA PRO A 201 -31.02 -13.70 19.80
C PRO A 201 -32.55 -13.88 19.80
N PRO A 202 -33.19 -13.95 18.61
CA PRO A 202 -34.62 -14.22 18.53
C PRO A 202 -34.92 -15.62 19.06
N ASN A 203 -35.91 -15.69 19.94
CA ASN A 203 -36.50 -16.92 20.44
C ASN A 203 -37.15 -17.68 19.26
N ILE A 204 -36.63 -18.87 18.93
CA ILE A 204 -37.29 -20.13 18.52
C ILE A 204 -36.23 -21.09 17.99
#